data_AF-A0A8G2C4P1-F1
#
_entry.id   AF-A0A8G2C4P1-F1
#
_cell.length_a   1.000
_cell.length_b   1.000
_cell.length_c   1.000
_cell.angle_alpha   90.00
_cell.angle_beta   90.00
_cell.angle_gamma   90.00
#
_symmetry.space_group_name_H-M   'P 1'
#
loop_
_entity.id
_entity.type
_entity.pdbx_description
1 polymer ?
#
loop_
_entity_poly.entity_id
_entity_poly.type
_entity_poly.pdbx_seq_one_letter_code
_entity_poly.pdbx_strand_id
1 'polypeptide(L)'
;MKIEGLLTDEAILTELGRRIVQRRLELQFTQEMLANQAGVSKRTVERIEAGATAQMSTLIRILRALELLDRLETLVPEAVPRPMDLVRLKGKARKRASGKRQAAQEGPWQWGDEA
;
A
#
# COMPACT_ATOMS: atom_id res chain seq x y z
N MET A 1 -17.38 1.17 10.34
CA MET A 1 -16.77 -0.04 10.93
C MET A 1 -15.31 0.26 11.30
N LYS A 2 -14.67 -0.45 12.24
CA LYS A 2 -13.21 -0.35 12.41
C LYS A 2 -12.52 -1.25 11.37
N ILE A 3 -11.37 -0.80 10.84
CA ILE A 3 -10.53 -1.64 9.98
C ILE A 3 -9.66 -2.45 10.94
N GLU A 4 -9.90 -3.75 11.00
CA GLU A 4 -9.20 -4.69 11.88
C GLU A 4 -8.38 -5.68 11.04
N GLY A 5 -7.24 -6.14 11.57
CA GLY A 5 -6.27 -6.96 10.82
C GLY A 5 -6.73 -8.38 10.47
N LEU A 6 -7.90 -8.81 10.96
CA LEU A 6 -8.48 -10.12 10.67
C LEU A 6 -9.54 -10.08 9.55
N LEU A 7 -9.83 -8.90 9.01
CA LEU A 7 -10.78 -8.74 7.93
C LEU A 7 -10.16 -9.17 6.59
N THR A 8 -11.01 -9.64 5.68
CA THR A 8 -10.60 -9.90 4.29
C THR A 8 -10.32 -8.59 3.56
N ASP A 9 -9.46 -8.65 2.54
CA ASP A 9 -9.15 -7.50 1.70
C ASP A 9 -10.41 -6.85 1.11
N GLU A 10 -11.38 -7.68 0.68
CA GLU A 10 -12.66 -7.22 0.15
C GLU A 10 -13.49 -6.43 1.18
N ALA A 11 -13.53 -6.90 2.43
CA ALA A 11 -14.21 -6.20 3.51
C ALA A 11 -13.54 -4.86 3.83
N ILE A 12 -12.20 -4.82 3.81
CA ILE A 12 -11.43 -3.59 4.02
C ILE A 12 -11.67 -2.60 2.87
N LEU A 13 -11.66 -3.06 1.62
CA LEU A 13 -11.92 -2.22 0.45
C LEU A 13 -13.34 -1.64 0.48
N THR A 14 -14.34 -2.43 0.86
CA THR A 14 -15.73 -1.98 1.00
C THR A 14 -15.86 -0.88 2.06
N GLU A 15 -15.25 -1.07 3.25
CA GLU A 15 -15.26 -0.05 4.30
C GLU A 15 -14.47 1.21 3.90
N LEU A 16 -13.36 1.07 3.18
CA LEU A 16 -12.61 2.20 2.63
C LEU A 16 -13.44 2.98 1.61
N GLY A 17 -14.12 2.30 0.68
CA GLY A 17 -15.04 2.91 -0.27
C GLY A 17 -16.14 3.71 0.43
N ARG A 18 -16.74 3.14 1.47
CA ARG A 18 -17.74 3.83 2.31
C ARG A 18 -17.19 5.10 2.97
N ARG A 19 -15.95 5.07 3.48
CA ARG A 19 -15.30 6.26 4.08
C ARG A 19 -14.96 7.32 3.04
N ILE A 20 -14.56 6.91 1.84
CA ILE A 20 -14.35 7.81 0.70
C ILE A 20 -15.65 8.53 0.33
N VAL A 21 -16.79 7.81 0.28
CA VAL A 21 -18.11 8.41 0.07
C VAL A 21 -18.41 9.47 1.13
N GLN A 22 -18.22 9.14 2.41
CA GLN A 22 -18.47 10.07 3.51
C GLN A 22 -17.64 11.34 3.36
N ARG A 23 -16.32 11.21 3.13
CA ARG A 23 -15.44 12.35 2.94
C ARG A 23 -15.82 13.18 1.71
N ARG A 24 -16.19 12.54 0.60
CA ARG A 24 -16.66 13.23 -0.60
C ARG A 24 -17.89 14.09 -0.30
N LEU A 25 -18.85 13.55 0.46
CA LEU A 25 -20.07 14.27 0.84
C LEU A 25 -19.80 15.41 1.82
N GLU A 26 -18.86 15.25 2.76
CA GLU A 26 -18.42 16.34 3.66
C GLU A 26 -17.87 17.55 2.88
N LEU A 27 -17.18 17.28 1.77
CA LEU A 27 -16.66 18.30 0.85
C LEU A 27 -17.70 18.77 -0.19
N GLN A 28 -18.95 18.30 -0.10
CA GLN A 28 -20.04 18.58 -1.03
C GLN A 28 -19.73 18.26 -2.51
N PHE A 29 -18.94 17.22 -2.75
CA PHE A 29 -18.61 16.79 -4.11
C PHE A 29 -19.60 15.75 -4.64
N THR A 30 -20.03 15.93 -5.89
CA THR A 30 -20.61 14.83 -6.66
C THR A 30 -19.50 13.86 -7.09
N GLN A 31 -19.86 12.63 -7.49
CA GLN A 31 -18.89 11.68 -8.04
C GLN A 31 -18.21 12.23 -9.30
N GLU A 32 -18.94 12.99 -10.12
CA GLU A 32 -18.40 13.66 -11.31
C GLU A 32 -17.38 14.74 -10.93
N MET A 33 -17.68 15.57 -9.92
CA MET A 33 -16.73 16.58 -9.44
C MET A 33 -15.46 15.96 -8.89
N LEU A 34 -15.57 14.90 -8.06
CA LEU A 34 -14.40 14.18 -7.56
C LEU A 34 -13.59 13.57 -8.70
N ALA A 35 -14.25 12.97 -9.68
CA ALA A 35 -13.61 12.38 -10.85
C ALA A 35 -12.79 13.43 -11.64
N ASN A 36 -13.40 14.59 -11.89
CA ASN A 36 -12.75 15.70 -12.58
C ASN A 36 -11.54 16.23 -11.79
N GLN A 37 -11.71 16.46 -10.48
CA GLN A 37 -10.61 16.95 -9.62
C GLN A 37 -9.46 15.92 -9.51
N ALA A 38 -9.77 14.64 -9.47
CA ALA A 38 -8.80 13.56 -9.43
C ALA A 38 -8.22 13.20 -10.82
N GLY A 39 -8.76 13.75 -11.92
CA GLY A 39 -8.33 13.41 -13.27
C GLY A 39 -8.53 11.93 -13.60
N VAL A 40 -9.69 11.38 -13.27
CA VAL A 40 -10.11 9.99 -13.51
C VAL A 40 -11.54 9.95 -14.05
N SER A 41 -12.00 8.81 -14.57
CA SER A 41 -13.40 8.68 -15.01
C SER A 41 -14.36 8.59 -13.83
N LYS A 42 -15.60 9.08 -13.98
CA LYS A 42 -16.67 8.90 -12.97
C LYS A 42 -16.87 7.42 -12.61
N ARG A 43 -16.85 6.53 -13.59
CA ARG A 43 -16.94 5.07 -13.38
C ARG A 43 -15.84 4.53 -12.47
N THR A 44 -14.64 5.12 -12.53
CA THR A 44 -13.53 4.76 -11.62
C THR A 44 -13.87 5.14 -10.18
N VAL A 45 -14.43 6.34 -9.97
CA VAL A 45 -14.87 6.79 -8.64
C VAL A 45 -15.98 5.89 -8.10
N GLU A 46 -17.01 5.60 -8.90
CA GLU A 46 -18.12 4.71 -8.51
C GLU A 46 -17.63 3.33 -8.07
N ARG A 47 -16.70 2.74 -8.82
CA ARG A 47 -16.11 1.43 -8.50
C ARG A 47 -15.33 1.47 -7.18
N ILE A 48 -14.54 2.51 -6.95
CA ILE A 48 -13.74 2.66 -5.73
C ILE A 48 -14.65 2.85 -4.52
N GLU A 49 -15.69 3.67 -4.65
CA GLU A 49 -16.69 3.86 -3.61
C GLU A 49 -17.47 2.57 -3.29
N ALA A 50 -17.62 1.69 -4.29
CA ALA A 50 -18.20 0.36 -4.12
C ALA A 50 -17.20 -0.71 -3.63
N GLY A 51 -15.95 -0.35 -3.30
CA GLY A 51 -14.96 -1.28 -2.77
C GLY A 51 -14.20 -2.11 -3.82
N ALA A 52 -14.18 -1.67 -5.07
CA ALA A 52 -13.35 -2.32 -6.09
C ALA A 52 -11.86 -2.00 -5.90
N THR A 53 -11.02 -2.88 -6.44
CA THR A 53 -9.57 -2.64 -6.52
C THR A 53 -9.23 -1.44 -7.40
N ALA A 54 -8.16 -0.75 -7.05
CA ALA A 54 -7.66 0.42 -7.77
C ALA A 54 -6.13 0.41 -7.87
N GLN A 55 -5.62 1.06 -8.91
CA GLN A 55 -4.19 1.34 -9.05
C GLN A 55 -3.77 2.35 -7.97
N MET A 56 -2.56 2.21 -7.44
CA MET A 56 -2.03 3.10 -6.40
C MET A 56 -2.03 4.58 -6.85
N SER A 57 -1.70 4.84 -8.10
CA SER A 57 -1.73 6.18 -8.68
C SER A 57 -3.13 6.81 -8.66
N THR A 58 -4.17 6.04 -8.95
CA THR A 58 -5.58 6.45 -8.85
C THR A 58 -5.96 6.79 -7.41
N LEU A 59 -5.55 5.94 -6.46
CA LEU A 59 -5.80 6.20 -5.03
C LEU A 59 -5.14 7.51 -4.59
N ILE A 60 -3.88 7.75 -4.95
CA ILE A 60 -3.16 9.00 -4.64
C ILE A 60 -3.90 10.23 -5.18
N ARG A 61 -4.41 10.17 -6.42
CA ARG A 61 -5.15 11.29 -7.02
C ARG A 61 -6.47 11.56 -6.28
N ILE A 62 -7.21 10.51 -5.91
CA ILE A 62 -8.46 10.65 -5.14
C ILE A 62 -8.17 11.21 -3.74
N LEU A 63 -7.17 10.68 -3.03
CA LEU A 63 -6.78 11.19 -1.71
C LEU A 63 -6.36 12.67 -1.77
N ARG A 64 -5.66 13.08 -2.84
CA ARG A 64 -5.32 14.49 -3.07
C ARG A 64 -6.57 15.35 -3.26
N ALA A 65 -7.52 14.91 -4.09
CA ALA A 65 -8.77 15.62 -4.32
C ALA A 65 -9.67 15.69 -3.08
N LEU A 66 -9.54 14.75 -2.14
CA LEU A 66 -10.29 14.70 -0.88
C LEU A 66 -9.56 15.35 0.31
N GLU A 67 -8.42 16.00 0.07
CA GLU A 67 -7.60 16.63 1.12
C GLU A 67 -7.18 15.64 2.23
N LEU A 68 -6.79 14.42 1.83
CA LEU A 68 -6.34 13.35 2.73
C LEU A 68 -4.90 12.90 2.46
N LEU A 69 -4.21 13.54 1.52
CA LEU A 69 -2.89 13.08 1.07
C LEU A 69 -1.81 13.20 2.16
N ASP A 70 -1.92 14.23 2.99
CA ASP A 70 -1.07 14.49 4.16
C ASP A 70 -1.07 13.34 5.17
N ARG A 71 -2.19 12.61 5.28
CA ARG A 71 -2.31 11.46 6.19
C ARG A 71 -1.43 10.28 5.80
N LEU A 72 -0.89 10.26 4.58
CA LEU A 72 0.04 9.21 4.17
C LEU A 72 1.34 9.22 4.98
N GLU A 73 1.78 10.37 5.49
CA GLU A 73 2.95 10.45 6.38
C GLU A 73 2.75 9.67 7.69
N THR A 74 1.52 9.67 8.22
CA THR A 74 1.18 8.88 9.40
C THR A 74 1.03 7.39 9.06
N LEU A 75 0.52 7.09 7.86
CA LEU A 75 0.30 5.71 7.42
C LEU A 75 1.62 4.99 7.08
N VAL A 76 2.53 5.70 6.41
CA VAL A 76 3.83 5.21 5.95
C VAL A 76 4.89 6.26 6.31
N PRO A 77 5.35 6.30 7.56
CA PRO A 77 6.31 7.30 8.00
C PRO A 77 7.67 7.12 7.36
N GLU A 78 8.41 8.22 7.20
CA GLU A 78 9.79 8.17 6.75
C GLU A 78 10.66 7.34 7.71
N ALA A 79 11.46 6.45 7.13
CA ALA A 79 12.34 5.58 7.90
C ALA A 79 13.55 6.37 8.41
N VAL A 80 13.50 6.81 9.67
CA VAL A 80 14.67 7.41 10.34
C VAL A 80 15.64 6.30 10.78
N PRO A 81 16.90 6.30 10.31
CA PRO A 81 17.87 5.28 10.70
C PRO A 81 18.24 5.42 12.18
N ARG A 82 18.21 4.32 12.93
CA ARG A 82 18.66 4.33 14.32
C ARG A 82 20.18 4.53 14.37
N PRO A 83 20.74 5.22 15.38
CA PRO A 83 22.17 5.49 15.49
C PRO A 83 23.05 4.24 15.34
N MET A 84 22.63 3.12 15.93
CA MET A 84 23.35 1.84 15.83
C MET A 84 23.35 1.26 14.41
N ASP A 85 22.31 1.52 13.62
CA ASP A 85 22.23 1.07 12.23
C ASP A 85 23.20 1.87 11.34
N LEU A 86 23.40 3.16 11.63
CA LEU A 86 24.41 3.99 10.95
C LEU A 86 25.84 3.49 11.19
N VAL A 87 26.17 3.09 12.42
CA VAL A 87 27.49 2.53 12.77
C VAL A 87 27.70 1.18 12.07
N ARG A 88 26.73 0.27 12.18
CA ARG A 88 26.81 -1.09 11.60
C ARG A 88 26.90 -1.09 10.08
N LEU A 89 26.22 -0.15 9.44
CA LEU A 89 26.19 -0.05 7.98
C LEU A 89 27.25 0.93 7.42
N LYS A 90 28.16 1.45 8.27
CA LYS A 90 29.17 2.46 7.90
C LYS A 90 28.55 3.64 7.12
N GLY A 91 27.42 4.14 7.63
CA GLY A 91 26.66 5.24 7.02
C GLY A 91 25.80 4.86 5.82
N LYS A 92 25.73 3.58 5.40
CA LYS A 92 24.88 3.17 4.27
C LYS A 92 23.48 2.76 4.73
N ALA A 93 22.44 3.22 4.05
CA ALA A 93 21.08 2.71 4.32
C ALA A 93 20.91 1.27 3.81
N ARG A 94 20.16 0.46 4.55
CA ARG A 94 19.79 -0.91 4.11
C ARG A 94 18.82 -0.81 2.93
N LYS A 95 19.20 -1.35 1.76
CA LYS A 95 18.36 -1.29 0.54
C LYS A 95 17.39 -2.46 0.37
N ARG A 96 17.68 -3.61 1.00
CA ARG A 96 16.89 -4.85 0.87
C ARG A 96 16.94 -5.66 2.16
N ALA A 97 15.88 -6.41 2.44
CA ALA A 97 15.95 -7.53 3.37
C ALA A 97 16.74 -8.66 2.67
N SER A 98 17.80 -9.14 3.30
CA SER A 98 18.43 -10.40 2.90
C SER A 98 17.80 -11.47 3.79
N GLY A 99 17.18 -12.47 3.16
CA GLY A 99 16.73 -13.66 3.90
C GLY A 99 17.94 -14.42 4.42
N LYS A 100 17.81 -15.08 5.59
CA LYS A 100 18.80 -16.09 5.97
C LYS A 100 18.78 -17.16 4.89
N ARG A 101 19.87 -17.28 4.11
CA ARG A 101 20.13 -18.51 3.37
C ARG A 101 20.19 -19.61 4.43
N GLN A 102 19.23 -20.53 4.42
CA GLN A 102 19.49 -21.85 4.95
C GLN A 102 20.69 -22.33 4.16
N ALA A 103 21.82 -22.55 4.85
CA ALA A 103 22.92 -23.28 4.24
C ALA A 103 22.29 -24.57 3.72
N ALA A 104 22.34 -24.78 2.41
CA ALA A 104 21.95 -26.06 1.84
C ALA A 104 22.69 -27.10 2.68
N GLN A 105 21.96 -28.05 3.25
CA GLN A 105 22.60 -29.23 3.81
C GLN A 105 23.27 -29.88 2.61
N GLU A 106 24.55 -29.59 2.41
CA GLU A 106 25.42 -30.23 1.43
C GLU A 106 25.58 -31.67 1.91
N GLY A 107 24.58 -32.50 1.62
CA GLY A 107 24.84 -33.93 1.44
C GLY A 107 25.86 -34.06 0.31
N PRO A 108 26.82 -35.00 0.42
CA PRO A 108 27.87 -35.13 -0.58
C PRO A 108 27.25 -35.27 -1.96
N TRP A 109 27.63 -34.35 -2.85
CA TRP A 109 27.24 -34.35 -4.25
C TRP A 109 27.70 -35.66 -4.89
N GLN A 110 26.75 -36.51 -5.28
CA GLN A 110 27.03 -37.73 -6.02
C GLN A 110 26.60 -37.52 -7.47
N TRP A 111 27.57 -37.58 -8.38
CA TRP A 111 27.35 -37.59 -9.81
C TRP A 111 26.92 -39.00 -10.23
N GLY A 112 25.85 -39.09 -11.03
CA GLY A 112 25.33 -40.36 -11.50
C GLY A 112 26.19 -40.90 -12.64
N ASP A 113 27.18 -41.71 -12.30
CA ASP A 113 27.75 -42.68 -13.22
C ASP A 113 27.22 -44.06 -12.81
N GLU A 114 26.27 -44.60 -13.59
CA GLU A 114 26.42 -45.90 -14.27
C GLU A 114 25.18 -46.19 -15.13
N ALA A 115 25.48 -46.62 -16.35
CA ALA A 115 24.55 -47.04 -17.40
C ALA A 115 24.18 -48.53 -17.26
#